data_AF-A2EDG0-F1
#
_entry.id   AF-A2EDG0-F1
#
_cell.length_a   1.000
_cell.length_b   1.000
_cell.length_c   1.000
_cell.angle_alpha   90.00
_cell.angle_beta   90.00
_cell.angle_gamma   90.00
#
_symmetry.space_group_name_H-M   'P 1'
#
loop_
_entity.id
_entity.type
_entity.pdbx_description
1 polymer ?
#
loop_
_entity_poly.entity_id
_entity_poly.type
_entity_poly.pdbx_seq_one_letter_code
_entity_poly.pdbx_strand_id
1 'polypeptide(L)'
;MTEAKYNELMNLYQDFYDTCCAVYKLHTFNEVEINKIYFDIRNTIVETKIMSPYQTLTMIHLALTYNVKYFKSYKAIFKKVYDEYHPNLMHRYSIKFPSILWQDLSDEHGILLSERFSSEIEKMILKIIH
;
A
#
# COMPACT_ATOMS: atom_id res chain seq x y z
N MET A 1 15.01 7.09 29.45
CA MET A 1 15.06 7.96 28.26
C MET A 1 14.84 9.39 28.74
N THR A 2 15.71 10.34 28.41
CA THR A 2 15.54 11.75 28.82
C THR A 2 14.58 12.47 27.89
N GLU A 3 13.86 13.47 28.40
CA GLU A 3 12.86 14.24 27.64
C GLU A 3 13.43 14.86 26.35
N ALA A 4 14.65 15.39 26.40
CA ALA A 4 15.36 15.93 25.23
C ALA A 4 15.55 14.88 24.11
N LYS A 5 15.93 13.64 24.47
CA LYS A 5 16.12 12.55 23.50
C LYS A 5 14.81 12.09 22.87
N TYR A 6 13.71 12.18 23.62
CA TYR A 6 12.37 11.89 23.11
C TYR A 6 11.93 12.94 22.08
N ASN A 7 12.13 14.23 22.38
CA ASN A 7 11.75 15.32 21.46
C ASN A 7 12.56 15.29 20.16
N GLU A 8 13.86 14.99 20.24
CA GLU A 8 14.71 14.81 19.04
C GLU A 8 14.20 13.66 18.17
N LEU A 9 13.85 12.52 18.77
CA LEU A 9 13.30 11.38 18.04
C LEU A 9 11.94 11.72 17.42
N MET A 10 11.06 12.40 18.16
CA MET A 10 9.75 12.80 17.65
C MET A 10 9.87 13.72 16.44
N ASN A 11 10.75 14.72 16.51
CA ASN A 11 10.99 15.65 15.41
C ASN A 11 11.56 14.94 14.18
N LEU A 12 12.43 13.93 14.35
CA LEU A 12 13.00 13.16 13.25
C LEU A 12 11.94 12.38 12.46
N TYR A 13 10.88 11.89 13.12
CA TYR A 13 9.81 11.11 12.51
C TYR A 13 8.54 11.91 12.25
N GLN A 14 8.58 13.23 12.38
CA GLN A 14 7.41 14.09 12.26
C GLN A 14 6.75 13.97 10.87
N ASP A 15 7.53 14.03 9.79
CA ASP A 15 7.02 13.91 8.42
C ASP A 15 6.38 12.53 8.16
N PHE A 16 6.99 11.47 8.71
CA PHE A 16 6.44 10.11 8.67
C PHE A 16 5.11 10.03 9.42
N TYR A 17 5.04 10.63 10.61
CA TYR A 17 3.84 10.68 11.44
C TYR A 17 2.71 11.44 10.75
N ASP A 18 3.01 12.60 10.16
CA ASP A 18 2.03 13.44 9.47
C ASP A 18 1.49 12.75 8.21
N THR A 19 2.37 12.07 7.47
CA THR A 19 1.99 11.24 6.32
C THR A 19 1.07 10.10 6.74
N CYS A 20 1.42 9.36 7.81
CA CYS A 20 0.55 8.33 8.37
C CYS A 20 -0.81 8.91 8.76
N CYS A 21 -0.83 10.05 9.46
CA CYS A 21 -2.06 10.73 9.84
C CYS A 21 -2.91 11.08 8.63
N ALA A 22 -2.32 11.60 7.56
CA ALA A 22 -3.03 11.94 6.33
C ALA A 22 -3.69 10.72 5.66
N VAL A 23 -3.02 9.56 5.65
CA VAL A 23 -3.58 8.31 5.12
C VAL A 23 -4.75 7.81 5.95
N TYR A 24 -4.60 7.76 7.28
CA TYR A 24 -5.68 7.27 8.16
C TYR A 24 -6.86 8.23 8.26
N LYS A 25 -6.62 9.53 8.07
CA LYS A 25 -7.65 10.58 8.12
C LYS A 25 -8.13 10.99 6.73
N LEU A 26 -7.79 10.27 5.66
CA LEU A 26 -8.18 10.62 4.29
C LEU A 26 -9.70 10.82 4.20
N HIS A 27 -10.16 11.97 3.74
CA HIS A 27 -11.61 12.25 3.66
C HIS A 27 -11.98 13.04 2.41
N THR A 28 -11.27 12.78 1.32
CA THR A 28 -11.35 13.54 0.08
C THR A 28 -11.52 12.64 -1.13
N PHE A 29 -12.16 13.16 -2.17
CA PHE A 29 -12.19 12.58 -3.52
C PHE A 29 -11.44 13.46 -4.53
N ASN A 30 -10.81 14.55 -4.06
CA ASN A 30 -10.08 15.46 -4.92
C ASN A 30 -8.77 14.82 -5.38
N GLU A 31 -8.55 14.74 -6.69
CA GLU A 31 -7.37 14.09 -7.27
C GLU A 31 -6.05 14.77 -6.88
N VAL A 32 -6.04 16.11 -6.76
CA VAL A 32 -4.85 16.87 -6.36
C VAL A 32 -4.45 16.52 -4.94
N GLU A 33 -5.42 16.43 -4.02
CA GLU A 33 -5.15 16.03 -2.63
C GLU A 33 -4.72 14.56 -2.53
N ILE A 34 -5.35 13.67 -3.31
CA ILE A 34 -4.96 12.26 -3.39
C ILE A 34 -3.51 12.12 -3.89
N ASN A 35 -3.15 12.86 -4.93
CA ASN A 35 -1.78 12.90 -5.46
C ASN A 35 -0.80 13.43 -4.42
N LYS A 36 -1.17 14.47 -3.67
CA LYS A 36 -0.35 14.97 -2.57
C LYS A 36 -0.07 13.89 -1.52
N ILE A 37 -1.10 13.19 -1.05
CA ILE A 37 -0.94 12.11 -0.07
C ILE A 37 -0.01 11.01 -0.62
N TYR A 38 -0.15 10.65 -1.90
CA TYR A 38 0.76 9.69 -2.53
C TYR A 38 2.21 10.20 -2.59
N PHE A 39 2.45 11.47 -2.95
CA PHE A 39 3.79 12.04 -2.93
C PHE A 39 4.40 12.08 -1.53
N ASP A 40 3.60 12.39 -0.52
CA ASP A 40 4.02 12.37 0.89
C ASP A 40 4.40 10.94 1.32
N ILE A 41 3.61 9.93 0.95
CA ILE A 41 3.95 8.50 1.15
C ILE A 41 5.27 8.15 0.48
N ARG A 42 5.40 8.46 -0.81
CA ARG A 42 6.60 8.18 -1.60
C ARG A 42 7.84 8.75 -0.90
N ASN A 43 7.83 10.05 -0.65
CA ASN A 43 9.01 10.77 -0.20
C ASN A 43 9.36 10.50 1.26
N THR A 44 8.36 10.30 2.14
CA THR A 44 8.62 10.18 3.60
C THR A 44 8.65 8.74 4.09
N ILE A 45 8.08 7.78 3.34
CA ILE A 45 7.99 6.37 3.75
C ILE A 45 8.85 5.47 2.87
N VAL A 46 8.65 5.53 1.54
CA VAL A 46 9.27 4.57 0.62
C VAL A 46 10.71 4.95 0.30
N GLU A 47 10.96 6.19 -0.09
CA GLU A 47 12.30 6.69 -0.42
C GLU A 47 13.24 6.74 0.80
N THR A 48 12.69 7.03 1.99
CA THR A 48 13.42 6.98 3.27
C THR A 48 13.63 5.56 3.79
N LYS A 49 13.02 4.55 3.14
CA LYS A 49 13.09 3.13 3.50
C LYS A 49 12.53 2.81 4.90
N ILE A 50 11.68 3.67 5.45
CA ILE A 50 10.99 3.39 6.72
C ILE A 50 10.05 2.18 6.57
N MET A 51 9.36 2.08 5.43
CA MET A 51 8.60 0.90 5.06
C MET A 51 8.82 0.54 3.59
N SER A 52 8.82 -0.76 3.30
CA SER A 52 8.79 -1.26 1.92
C SER A 52 7.49 -0.88 1.21
N PRO A 53 7.46 -0.88 -0.14
CA PRO A 53 6.23 -0.66 -0.89
C PRO A 53 5.11 -1.64 -0.51
N TYR A 54 5.44 -2.92 -0.27
CA TYR A 54 4.46 -3.91 0.20
C TYR A 54 3.86 -3.56 1.58
N GLN A 55 4.69 -3.13 2.54
CA GLN A 55 4.21 -2.66 3.85
C GLN A 55 3.35 -1.40 3.71
N THR A 56 3.70 -0.51 2.78
CA THR A 56 2.94 0.70 2.46
C THR A 56 1.55 0.35 1.92
N LEU A 57 1.45 -0.60 0.98
CA LEU A 57 0.16 -1.12 0.51
C LEU A 57 -0.67 -1.74 1.65
N THR A 58 0.00 -2.43 2.59
CA THR A 58 -0.63 -2.99 3.80
C THR A 58 -1.21 -1.88 4.69
N MET A 59 -0.48 -0.78 4.90
CA MET A 59 -0.95 0.38 5.66
C MET A 59 -2.17 1.05 4.99
N ILE A 60 -2.11 1.26 3.67
CA ILE A 60 -3.22 1.86 2.90
C ILE A 60 -4.48 1.01 3.02
N HIS A 61 -4.33 -0.32 2.88
CA HIS A 61 -5.44 -1.25 3.08
C HIS A 61 -6.01 -1.16 4.50
N LEU A 62 -5.16 -1.16 5.54
CA LEU A 62 -5.61 -1.06 6.92
C LEU A 62 -6.41 0.23 7.15
N ALA A 63 -5.92 1.38 6.67
CA ALA A 63 -6.65 2.64 6.73
C ALA A 63 -8.00 2.57 6.00
N LEU A 64 -8.04 1.96 4.81
CA LEU A 64 -9.27 1.74 4.05
C LEU A 64 -10.30 0.93 4.83
N THR A 65 -9.89 -0.08 5.61
CA THR A 65 -10.84 -0.90 6.38
C THR A 65 -11.63 -0.10 7.41
N TYR A 66 -11.05 0.98 7.95
CA TYR A 66 -11.71 1.88 8.89
C TYR A 66 -12.47 3.02 8.23
N ASN A 67 -12.30 3.23 6.92
CA ASN A 67 -12.78 4.42 6.23
C ASN A 67 -13.27 4.12 4.80
N VAL A 68 -14.12 3.11 4.70
CA VAL A 68 -14.61 2.52 3.45
C VAL A 68 -15.33 3.51 2.52
N LYS A 69 -15.88 4.61 3.06
CA LYS A 69 -16.52 5.68 2.27
C LYS A 69 -15.59 6.23 1.19
N TYR A 70 -14.30 6.32 1.47
CA TYR A 70 -13.30 6.86 0.53
C TYR A 70 -12.53 5.75 -0.20
N PHE A 71 -13.14 4.58 -0.37
CA PHE A 71 -12.56 3.43 -1.07
C PHE A 71 -11.87 3.81 -2.39
N LYS A 72 -12.52 4.65 -3.23
CA LYS A 72 -11.97 5.07 -4.53
C LYS A 72 -10.63 5.81 -4.37
N SER A 73 -10.54 6.69 -3.38
CA SER A 73 -9.34 7.47 -3.09
C SER A 73 -8.22 6.58 -2.60
N TYR A 74 -8.51 5.66 -1.66
CA TYR A 74 -7.54 4.67 -1.21
C TYR A 74 -7.06 3.75 -2.34
N LYS A 75 -7.98 3.29 -3.21
CA LYS A 75 -7.63 2.48 -4.38
C LYS A 75 -6.71 3.24 -5.33
N ALA A 76 -6.96 4.54 -5.55
CA ALA A 76 -6.10 5.38 -6.38
C ALA A 76 -4.67 5.49 -5.82
N ILE A 77 -4.51 5.70 -4.50
CA ILE A 77 -3.20 5.74 -3.85
C ILE A 77 -2.52 4.36 -3.92
N PHE A 78 -3.27 3.29 -3.61
CA PHE A 78 -2.78 1.91 -3.69
C PHE A 78 -2.23 1.61 -5.08
N LYS A 79 -2.99 1.95 -6.13
CA LYS A 79 -2.59 1.76 -7.51
C LYS A 79 -1.30 2.52 -7.83
N LYS A 80 -1.17 3.79 -7.44
CA LYS A 80 0.03 4.59 -7.69
C LYS A 80 1.28 3.97 -7.06
N VAL A 81 1.19 3.52 -5.80
CA VAL A 81 2.29 2.83 -5.12
C VAL A 81 2.62 1.51 -5.82
N TYR A 82 1.60 0.76 -6.25
CA TYR A 82 1.83 -0.49 -6.96
C TYR A 82 2.48 -0.27 -8.34
N ASP A 83 1.96 0.66 -9.14
CA ASP A 83 2.45 0.96 -10.49
C ASP A 83 3.90 1.49 -10.46
N GLU A 84 4.29 2.27 -9.45
CA GLU A 84 5.65 2.82 -9.37
C GLU A 84 6.68 1.77 -8.92
N TYR A 85 6.30 0.88 -7.99
CA TYR A 85 7.26 0.02 -7.30
C TYR A 85 7.10 -1.47 -7.57
N HIS A 86 6.03 -1.90 -8.23
CA HIS A 86 5.68 -3.29 -8.55
C HIS A 86 5.99 -4.29 -7.42
N PRO A 87 5.55 -4.04 -6.16
CA PRO A 87 5.85 -4.94 -5.07
C PRO A 87 5.27 -6.34 -5.34
N ASN A 88 6.05 -7.37 -4.99
CA ASN A 88 5.57 -8.74 -5.10
C ASN A 88 4.44 -8.99 -4.08
N LEU A 89 3.21 -9.03 -4.58
CA LEU A 89 2.02 -9.40 -3.83
C LEU A 89 1.92 -10.93 -3.76
N MET A 90 2.86 -11.63 -3.10
CA MET A 90 2.79 -13.10 -3.07
C MET A 90 1.41 -13.58 -2.60
N HIS A 91 0.91 -14.68 -3.17
CA HIS A 91 -0.44 -15.21 -2.85
C HIS A 91 -0.73 -15.34 -1.34
N ARG A 92 0.25 -15.77 -0.53
CA ARG A 92 0.11 -15.89 0.94
C ARG A 92 -0.17 -14.56 1.65
N TYR A 93 0.15 -13.47 1.00
CA TYR A 93 0.01 -12.10 1.47
C TYR A 93 -1.14 -11.35 0.77
N SER A 94 -1.45 -11.70 -0.49
CA SER A 94 -2.55 -11.09 -1.26
C SER A 94 -3.94 -11.45 -0.73
N ILE A 95 -4.09 -12.58 -0.02
CA ILE A 95 -5.34 -12.94 0.70
C ILE A 95 -5.77 -11.83 1.69
N LYS A 96 -4.83 -10.98 2.14
CA LYS A 96 -5.13 -9.88 3.06
C LYS A 96 -5.78 -8.69 2.38
N PHE A 97 -5.70 -8.57 1.05
CA PHE A 97 -6.28 -7.46 0.30
C PHE A 97 -7.59 -7.90 -0.37
N PRO A 98 -8.69 -7.13 -0.23
CA PRO A 98 -9.86 -7.31 -1.06
C PRO A 98 -9.48 -7.33 -2.55
N SER A 99 -9.98 -8.31 -3.31
CA SER A 99 -9.60 -8.51 -4.71
C SER A 99 -9.80 -7.29 -5.60
N ILE A 100 -10.81 -6.49 -5.27
CA ILE A 100 -11.12 -5.23 -5.94
C ILE A 100 -9.98 -4.19 -5.93
N LEU A 101 -9.00 -4.30 -5.02
CA LEU A 101 -7.83 -3.42 -4.98
C LEU A 101 -6.77 -3.78 -6.02
N TRP A 102 -6.72 -5.02 -6.46
CA TRP A 102 -5.66 -5.53 -7.35
C TRP A 102 -6.16 -6.15 -8.66
N GLN A 103 -7.47 -6.32 -8.84
CA GLN A 103 -8.06 -6.96 -10.02
C GLN A 103 -7.74 -6.28 -11.37
N ASP A 104 -7.45 -4.98 -11.35
CA ASP A 104 -7.16 -4.13 -12.51
C ASP A 104 -5.68 -3.71 -12.58
N LEU A 105 -4.83 -4.37 -11.79
CA LEU A 105 -3.38 -4.15 -11.81
C LEU A 105 -2.72 -5.25 -12.66
N SER A 106 -1.63 -4.87 -13.31
CA SER A 106 -0.78 -5.79 -14.07
C SER A 106 0.62 -5.84 -13.48
N ASP A 107 1.27 -6.99 -13.54
CA ASP A 107 2.68 -7.08 -13.18
C ASP A 107 3.60 -6.36 -14.19
N GLU A 108 4.90 -6.42 -13.94
CA GLU A 108 5.94 -5.80 -14.77
C GLU A 108 5.95 -6.30 -16.24
N HIS A 109 5.28 -7.42 -16.53
CA HIS A 109 5.14 -7.98 -17.87
C HIS A 109 3.78 -7.66 -18.52
N GLY A 110 2.92 -6.90 -17.85
CA GLY A 110 1.59 -6.55 -18.32
C GLY A 110 0.53 -7.61 -18.05
N ILE A 111 0.86 -8.71 -17.36
CA ILE A 111 -0.09 -9.78 -17.02
C ILE A 111 -0.98 -9.30 -15.88
N LEU A 112 -2.30 -9.42 -16.03
CA LEU A 112 -3.25 -9.06 -14.98
C LEU A 112 -3.00 -9.90 -13.72
N LEU A 113 -2.97 -9.25 -12.56
CA LEU A 113 -2.75 -9.94 -11.30
C LEU A 113 -3.82 -10.97 -10.98
N SER A 114 -5.06 -10.73 -11.43
CA SER A 114 -6.14 -11.73 -11.32
C SER A 114 -5.81 -13.02 -12.07
N GLU A 115 -5.25 -12.92 -13.27
CA GLU A 115 -4.87 -14.08 -14.08
C GLU A 115 -3.65 -14.78 -13.47
N ARG A 116 -2.67 -13.98 -13.02
CA ARG A 116 -1.46 -14.49 -12.36
C ARG A 116 -1.80 -15.28 -11.10
N PHE A 117 -2.64 -14.76 -10.22
CA PHE A 117 -3.02 -15.46 -8.99
C PHE A 117 -3.79 -16.76 -9.26
N SER A 118 -4.69 -16.78 -10.24
CA SER A 118 -5.34 -18.01 -10.68
C SER A 118 -4.33 -19.07 -11.14
N SER A 119 -3.36 -18.69 -11.98
CA SER A 119 -2.31 -19.60 -12.43
C SER A 119 -1.40 -20.10 -11.30
N GLU A 120 -1.09 -19.24 -10.32
CA GLU A 120 -0.30 -19.65 -9.14
C GLU A 120 -1.04 -20.69 -8.28
N ILE A 121 -2.36 -20.55 -8.10
CA ILE A 121 -3.20 -21.51 -7.39
C ILE A 121 -3.21 -22.87 -8.10
N GLU A 122 -3.42 -22.89 -9.42
CA GLU A 122 -3.41 -24.13 -10.22
C GLU A 122 -2.08 -24.88 -10.08
N LYS A 123 -0.95 -24.16 -10.18
CA LYS A 123 0.39 -24.73 -9.99
C LYS A 123 0.58 -25.29 -8.57
N MET A 124 0.02 -24.65 -7.55
CA MET A 124 0.10 -25.17 -6.18
C MET A 124 -0.72 -26.45 -6.00
N ILE A 125 -1.93 -26.52 -6.56
CA ILE A 125 -2.79 -27.71 -6.50
C ILE A 125 -2.09 -28.90 -7.18
N LEU A 126 -1.50 -28.70 -8.36
CA LEU A 126 -0.76 -29.75 -9.07
C LEU A 126 0.42 -30.31 -8.28
N LYS A 127 1.10 -29.47 -7.47
CA LYS A 127 2.20 -29.91 -6.59
C LYS A 127 1.74 -30.70 -5.35
N ILE A 128 0.45 -30.66 -5.02
CA ILE A 128 -0.11 -31.41 -3.88
C ILE A 128 -0.63 -32.78 -4.35
N ILE A 129 -1.00 -32.90 -5.63
CA ILE A 129 -1.57 -34.11 -6.23
C ILE A 129 -0.48 -35.08 -6.75
N HIS A 130 0.78 -34.64 -6.84
CA HIS A 130 1.95 -35.43 -7.22
C HIS A 130 2.98 -35.49 -6.09
#